data_AF-A0A6A0CYI0-F1
#
_entry.id   AF-A0A6A0CYI0-F1
#
_cell.length_a   1.000
_cell.length_b   1.000
_cell.length_c   1.000
_cell.angle_alpha   90.00
_cell.angle_beta   90.00
_cell.angle_gamma   90.00
#
_symmetry.space_group_name_H-M   'P 1'
#
loop_
_entity.id
_entity.type
_entity.pdbx_description
1 polymer ?
#
loop_
_entity_poly.entity_id
_entity_poly.type
_entity_poly.pdbx_seq_one_letter_code
_entity_poly.pdbx_strand_id
1 'polypeptide(L)'
;MSTGVLLMVFVVMNMAHPSCLRASGASWTIETVDSAGDVGHDDTAIAVDDNGGIHISYFDYANKDLKYAYKAMGENWVIETADDSLE
;
A
#
# COMPACT_ATOMS: atom_id res chain seq x y z
N MET A 1 7.61 -12.43 23.90
CA MET A 1 7.49 -12.62 22.44
C MET A 1 7.32 -11.24 21.85
N SER A 2 8.34 -10.73 21.16
CA SER A 2 8.25 -9.42 20.52
C SER A 2 7.31 -9.58 19.33
N THR A 3 6.04 -9.22 19.47
CA THR A 3 5.18 -8.95 18.31
C THR A 3 5.75 -7.68 17.70
N GLY A 4 6.73 -7.85 16.81
CA GLY A 4 7.24 -6.76 16.00
C GLY A 4 6.05 -6.23 15.22
N VAL A 5 5.62 -5.02 15.54
CA VAL A 5 4.67 -4.26 14.74
C VAL A 5 5.35 -4.08 13.38
N LEU A 6 4.94 -4.87 12.39
CA LEU A 6 5.48 -4.72 11.04
C LEU A 6 4.66 -3.63 10.34
N LEU A 7 5.33 -2.51 10.10
CA LEU A 7 4.80 -1.38 9.39
C LEU A 7 4.78 -1.72 7.90
N MET A 8 3.62 -1.72 7.25
CA MET A 8 3.57 -1.86 5.80
C MET A 8 4.02 -0.52 5.17
N VAL A 9 5.33 -0.42 4.95
CA VAL A 9 6.01 0.74 4.36
C VAL A 9 6.04 0.59 2.86
N PHE A 10 5.31 1.46 2.17
CA PHE A 10 5.40 1.54 0.72
C PHE A 10 6.28 2.71 0.29
N VAL A 11 7.07 2.43 -0.73
CA VAL A 11 7.90 3.40 -1.41
C VAL A 11 7.08 3.91 -2.59
N VAL A 12 6.39 5.04 -2.40
CA VAL A 12 5.56 5.64 -3.44
C VAL A 12 6.43 6.51 -4.34
N MET A 13 6.48 6.19 -5.63
CA MET A 13 7.16 7.01 -6.63
C MET A 13 6.27 8.22 -6.96
N ASN A 14 6.68 9.42 -6.57
CA ASN A 14 6.05 10.64 -7.06
C ASN A 14 6.57 10.91 -8.49
N MET A 15 5.89 10.34 -9.50
CA MET A 15 6.31 10.45 -10.89
C MET A 15 6.00 11.84 -11.44
N ALA A 16 7.04 12.60 -11.79
CA ALA A 16 6.95 13.56 -12.87
C ALA A 16 6.85 12.78 -14.21
N HIS A 17 5.87 13.17 -15.02
CA HIS A 17 5.44 12.68 -16.35
C HIS A 17 6.58 12.21 -17.32
N PRO A 18 6.27 11.35 -18.32
CA PRO A 18 7.26 10.72 -19.20
C PRO A 18 7.79 11.70 -20.25
N SER A 19 8.85 12.40 -19.89
CA SER A 19 9.98 12.55 -20.78
C SER A 19 11.18 12.16 -19.94
N CYS A 20 11.55 10.88 -20.02
CA CYS A 20 12.59 10.26 -19.21
C CYS A 20 13.89 11.08 -19.23
N LEU A 21 14.04 12.00 -18.28
CA LEU A 21 15.31 12.25 -17.63
C LEU A 21 15.15 11.55 -16.30
N ARG A 22 15.92 10.47 -16.09
CA ARG A 22 16.32 9.97 -14.77
C ARG A 22 16.09 11.05 -13.73
N ALA A 23 15.04 10.93 -12.91
CA ALA A 23 14.58 12.01 -12.05
C ALA A 23 15.66 12.33 -11.01
N SER A 24 16.62 13.17 -11.39
CA SER A 24 17.70 13.67 -10.56
C SER A 24 17.09 14.71 -9.63
N GLY A 25 16.34 14.25 -8.64
CA GLY A 25 15.56 15.08 -7.74
C GLY A 25 14.29 14.44 -7.18
N ALA A 26 13.89 13.23 -7.62
CA ALA A 26 12.80 12.52 -6.97
C ALA A 26 13.20 12.11 -5.55
N SER A 27 12.47 12.61 -4.55
CA SER A 27 12.57 12.12 -3.18
C SER A 27 11.61 10.95 -3.00
N TRP A 28 12.11 9.87 -2.42
CA TRP A 28 11.26 8.78 -1.98
C TRP A 28 10.49 9.21 -0.73
N THR A 29 9.19 9.00 -0.74
CA THR A 29 8.36 9.14 0.45
C THR A 29 7.96 7.75 0.92
N ILE A 30 8.14 7.53 2.22
CA ILE A 30 7.70 6.33 2.93
C ILE A 30 6.39 6.67 3.61
N GLU A 31 5.38 5.86 3.36
CA GLU A 31 4.09 5.96 4.03
C GLU A 31 3.66 4.62 4.60
N THR A 32 2.96 4.69 5.73
CA THR A 32 2.27 3.56 6.34
C THR A 32 0.86 3.47 5.77
N VAL A 33 0.53 2.34 5.16
CA VAL A 33 -0.84 2.06 4.67
C VAL A 33 -1.70 1.55 5.82
N ASP A 34 -1.29 0.43 6.42
CA ASP A 34 -1.95 -0.16 7.58
C ASP A 34 -0.89 -0.60 8.60
N SER A 35 -1.25 -0.54 9.88
CA SER A 35 -0.45 -0.99 11.02
C SER A 35 -1.25 -1.82 12.02
N ALA A 36 -2.52 -2.12 11.74
CA ALA A 36 -3.37 -2.91 12.60
C ALA A 36 -3.18 -4.40 12.29
N GLY A 37 -2.59 -5.14 13.24
CA GLY A 37 -2.42 -6.59 13.12
C GLY A 37 -1.12 -7.00 12.44
N ASP A 38 -1.11 -8.22 11.90
CA ASP A 38 0.00 -8.81 11.17
C ASP A 38 -0.31 -8.78 9.68
N VAL A 39 0.14 -7.73 8.99
CA VAL A 39 -0.26 -7.39 7.61
C VAL A 39 0.92 -7.32 6.66
N GLY A 40 0.70 -7.73 5.41
CA GLY A 40 1.60 -7.39 4.29
C GLY A 40 2.88 -8.21 4.17
N HIS A 41 2.88 -9.45 4.66
CA HIS A 41 4.09 -10.29 4.71
C HIS A 41 4.54 -10.84 3.35
N ASP A 42 3.67 -11.49 2.57
CA ASP A 42 4.11 -12.19 1.36
C ASP A 42 3.22 -11.93 0.12
N ASP A 43 1.94 -11.63 0.31
CA ASP A 43 0.96 -11.50 -0.78
C ASP A 43 0.51 -10.05 -0.98
N THR A 44 1.40 -9.22 -1.53
CA THR A 44 1.11 -7.81 -1.81
C THR A 44 1.24 -7.47 -3.28
N ALA A 45 0.25 -6.76 -3.83
CA ALA A 45 0.30 -6.20 -5.17
C ALA A 45 0.01 -4.69 -5.14
N ILE A 46 0.65 -3.95 -6.07
CA ILE A 46 0.46 -2.52 -6.27
C ILE A 46 0.05 -2.25 -7.70
N ALA A 47 -0.90 -1.34 -7.89
CA ALA A 47 -1.14 -0.69 -9.17
C ALA A 47 -1.36 0.81 -8.98
N VAL A 48 -1.07 1.58 -10.02
CA VAL A 48 -1.41 3.00 -10.10
C VAL A 48 -2.37 3.18 -11.27
N ASP A 49 -3.50 3.82 -11.02
CA ASP A 49 -4.50 4.11 -12.06
C ASP A 49 -4.09 5.32 -12.94
N ASP A 50 -4.85 5.58 -14.01
CA ASP A 50 -4.59 6.70 -14.93
C ASP A 50 -4.73 8.09 -14.29
N ASN A 51 -5.36 8.19 -13.12
CA ASN A 51 -5.51 9.40 -12.32
C ASN A 51 -4.41 9.56 -11.26
N GLY A 52 -3.46 8.62 -11.17
CA GLY A 52 -2.41 8.61 -10.17
C GLY A 52 -2.85 8.09 -8.80
N GLY A 53 -4.05 7.50 -8.71
CA GLY A 53 -4.53 6.78 -7.54
C GLY A 53 -3.77 5.48 -7.33
N ILE A 54 -3.45 5.17 -6.08
CA ILE A 54 -2.67 3.99 -5.71
C ILE A 54 -3.61 2.92 -5.16
N HIS A 55 -3.47 1.71 -5.68
CA HIS A 55 -4.25 0.54 -5.35
C HIS A 55 -3.31 -0.53 -4.78
N ILE A 56 -3.65 -1.07 -3.62
CA ILE A 56 -2.86 -2.09 -2.94
C ILE A 56 -3.79 -3.20 -2.47
N SER A 57 -3.52 -4.44 -2.87
CA SER A 57 -4.10 -5.62 -2.23
C SER A 57 -3.06 -6.28 -1.34
N TYR A 58 -3.45 -6.68 -0.14
CA TYR A 58 -2.55 -7.30 0.82
C TYR A 58 -3.29 -8.24 1.78
N PHE A 59 -2.59 -9.25 2.28
CA PHE A 59 -3.17 -10.20 3.22
C PHE A 59 -2.94 -9.76 4.67
N ASP A 60 -3.99 -9.83 5.48
CA ASP A 60 -3.94 -9.72 6.94
C ASP A 60 -3.88 -11.13 7.52
N TYR A 61 -2.72 -11.55 8.00
CA TYR A 61 -2.50 -12.88 8.55
C TYR A 61 -3.12 -13.07 9.92
N ALA A 62 -3.31 -11.98 10.67
CA ALA A 62 -3.92 -12.04 12.00
C ALA A 62 -5.40 -12.41 11.88
N ASN A 63 -6.10 -11.80 10.92
CA ASN A 63 -7.53 -12.03 10.68
C ASN A 63 -7.82 -13.06 9.58
N LYS A 64 -6.84 -13.36 8.74
CA LYS A 64 -6.94 -14.20 7.53
C LYS A 64 -7.88 -13.61 6.48
N ASP A 65 -7.76 -12.30 6.29
CA ASP A 65 -8.60 -11.52 5.37
C ASP A 65 -7.74 -10.99 4.22
N LEU A 66 -8.34 -10.94 3.03
CA LEU A 66 -7.78 -10.16 1.94
C LEU A 66 -8.23 -8.71 2.13
N LYS A 67 -7.27 -7.81 2.27
CA LYS A 67 -7.53 -6.37 2.42
C LYS A 67 -7.13 -5.62 1.18
N TYR A 68 -7.84 -4.53 0.96
CA TYR A 68 -7.60 -3.61 -0.12
C TYR A 68 -7.45 -2.20 0.43
N ALA A 69 -6.41 -1.50 -0.02
CA ALA A 69 -6.17 -0.11 0.30
C ALA A 69 -6.10 0.73 -0.98
N TYR A 70 -6.75 1.88 -0.92
CA TYR A 70 -6.80 2.86 -1.99
C TYR A 70 -6.39 4.23 -1.48
N LYS A 71 -5.65 4.97 -2.29
CA LYS A 71 -5.32 6.38 -2.03
C LYS A 71 -5.38 7.17 -3.34
N ALA A 72 -6.34 8.07 -3.46
CA ALA A 72 -6.35 9.05 -4.53
C ALA A 72 -5.18 10.04 -4.38
N MET A 73 -4.76 10.67 -5.48
CA MET A 73 -3.65 11.61 -5.48
C MET A 73 -3.88 12.75 -4.48
N GLY A 74 -3.05 12.81 -3.43
CA GLY A 74 -3.12 13.85 -2.39
C GLY A 74 -4.15 13.63 -1.29
N GLU A 75 -4.83 12.48 -1.26
CA GLU A 75 -5.79 12.11 -0.20
C GLU A 75 -5.17 11.17 0.84
N ASN A 76 -5.97 10.71 1.82
CA ASN A 76 -5.55 9.71 2.80
C ASN A 76 -5.86 8.29 2.32
N TRP A 77 -5.24 7.28 2.95
CA TRP A 77 -5.56 5.87 2.71
C TRP A 77 -6.99 5.55 3.16
N VAL A 78 -7.71 4.84 2.30
CA VAL A 78 -8.97 4.16 2.59
C VAL A 78 -8.69 2.67 2.54
N ILE A 79 -9.10 1.93 3.57
CA ILE A 79 -8.84 0.50 3.72
C ILE A 79 -10.16 -0.21 3.91
N GLU A 80 -10.33 -1.33 3.22
CA GLU A 80 -11.46 -2.23 3.38
C GLU A 80 -11.03 -3.70 3.38
N THR A 81 -11.87 -4.55 3.96
CA THR A 81 -11.79 -6.01 3.81
C THR A 81 -12.47 -6.37 2.49
N ALA A 82 -11.70 -6.85 1.53
CA ALA A 82 -12.18 -7.24 0.21
C ALA A 82 -12.80 -8.64 0.21
N ASP A 83 -12.27 -9.52 1.06
CA ASP A 83 -12.75 -10.88 1.29
C ASP A 83 -12.43 -11.26 2.74
N ASP A 84 -13.46 -11.63 3.50
CA ASP A 84 -13.29 -12.30 4.78
C ASP A 84 -13.63 -13.79 4.61
N SER A 85 -12.78 -14.64 5.17
CA SER A 85 -12.87 -16.10 4.95
C SER A 85 -14.00 -16.77 5.76
N LEU A 86 -15.06 -16.04 6.11
CA LEU A 86 -16.19 -16.49 6.91
C LEU A 86 -17.47 -16.81 6.10
N GLU A 87 -17.41 -16.79 4.76
CA GLU A 87 -18.43 -17.38 3.87
C GLU A 87 -18.29 -18.91 3.72
#